data_AF-A0A8T7HIE9-F1
#
_entry.id   AF-A0A8T7HIE9-F1
#
_cell.length_a   1.000
_cell.length_b   1.000
_cell.length_c   1.000
_cell.angle_alpha   90.00
_cell.angle_beta   90.00
_cell.angle_gamma   90.00
#
_symmetry.space_group_name_H-M   'P 1'
#
loop_
_entity.id
_entity.type
_entity.pdbx_description
1 polymer ?
#
loop_
_entity_poly.entity_id
_entity_poly.type
_entity_poly.pdbx_seq_one_letter_code
_entity_poly.pdbx_strand_id
1 'polypeptide(L)' 'QNLAALRALVSEGIQEGHMKLHARNIAISAGARGKLIEKVTEIMIQEKDVKFLRAKELIKELDK' A
#
# COMPACT_ATOMS: atom_id res chain seq x y z
N GLN A 1 26.78 18.88 -6.96
CA GLN A 1 25.84 18.12 -7.81
C GLN A 1 25.38 16.78 -7.19
N ASN A 2 26.05 16.23 -6.15
CA ASN A 2 25.61 14.99 -5.46
C ASN A 2 24.47 15.13 -4.43
N LEU A 3 24.18 16.35 -3.96
CA LEU A 3 23.17 16.56 -2.91
C LEU A 3 21.73 16.31 -3.41
N ALA A 4 21.44 16.63 -4.67
CA ALA A 4 20.11 16.48 -5.25
C ALA A 4 19.70 15.00 -5.42
N ALA A 5 20.62 14.14 -5.85
CA ALA A 5 20.37 12.70 -6.03
C ALA A 5 20.11 11.97 -4.69
N LEU A 6 20.89 12.29 -3.65
CA LEU A 6 20.67 11.77 -2.29
C LEU A 6 19.32 12.23 -1.72
N ARG A 7 18.96 13.51 -1.93
CA ARG A 7 17.67 14.04 -1.46
C ARG A 7 16.48 13.43 -2.21
N ALA A 8 16.63 13.16 -3.51
CA ALA A 8 15.63 12.46 -4.31
C ALA A 8 15.42 11.03 -3.81
N LEU A 9 16.50 10.24 -3.62
CA LEU A 9 16.42 8.86 -3.11
C LEU A 9 15.77 8.78 -1.72
N VAL A 10 16.12 9.70 -0.82
CA VAL A 10 15.51 9.76 0.52
C VAL A 10 14.03 10.14 0.41
N SER A 11 13.68 11.09 -0.46
CA SER A 11 12.29 11.50 -0.64
C SER A 11 11.44 10.40 -1.26
N GLU A 12 11.93 9.74 -2.31
CA GLU A 12 11.27 8.61 -2.98
C GLU A 12 11.06 7.42 -2.02
N GLY A 13 12.10 7.02 -1.27
CA GLY A 13 11.98 5.96 -0.28
C GLY A 13 11.00 6.28 0.86
N ILE A 14 10.92 7.55 1.27
CA ILE A 14 9.91 8.01 2.24
C ILE A 14 8.51 7.93 1.61
N GLN A 15 8.33 8.36 0.36
CA GLN A 15 7.03 8.28 -0.31
C GLN A 15 6.56 6.83 -0.49
N GLU A 16 7.46 5.92 -0.88
CA GLU A 16 7.14 4.49 -1.00
C GLU A 16 6.79 3.86 0.35
N GLY A 17 7.54 4.19 1.41
CA GLY A 17 7.25 3.74 2.77
C GLY A 17 5.91 4.25 3.29
N HIS A 18 5.59 5.53 3.05
CA HIS A 18 4.31 6.12 3.40
C HIS A 18 3.14 5.50 2.64
N MET A 19 3.29 5.26 1.33
CA MET A 19 2.27 4.57 0.53
C MET A 19 2.01 3.16 1.03
N LYS A 20 3.06 2.41 1.39
CA LYS A 20 2.91 1.06 1.94
C LYS A 20 2.18 1.06 3.28
N LEU A 21 2.52 1.98 4.18
CA LEU A 21 1.83 2.13 5.46
C LEU A 21 0.37 2.57 5.27
N HIS A 22 0.12 3.51 4.37
CA HIS A 22 -1.21 4.02 4.07
C HIS A 22 -2.12 2.92 3.49
N ALA A 23 -1.63 2.17 2.51
CA ALA A 23 -2.32 1.02 1.93
C ALA A 23 -2.60 -0.04 2.99
N ARG A 24 -1.64 -0.33 3.88
CA ARG A 24 -1.83 -1.25 5.01
C ARG A 24 -2.94 -0.80 5.96
N ASN A 25 -2.95 0.48 6.32
CA ASN A 25 -3.99 1.04 7.20
C ASN A 25 -5.38 0.97 6.57
N ILE A 26 -5.47 1.20 5.25
CA ILE A 26 -6.72 1.04 4.50
C ILE A 26 -7.16 -0.42 4.47
N ALA A 27 -6.25 -1.36 4.20
CA ALA A 27 -6.56 -2.79 4.20
C ALA A 27 -7.10 -3.25 5.57
N ILE A 28 -6.46 -2.85 6.66
CA ILE A 28 -6.91 -3.14 8.03
C ILE A 28 -8.29 -2.52 8.29
N SER A 29 -8.48 -1.25 7.92
CA SER A 29 -9.77 -0.55 8.11
C SER A 29 -10.90 -1.18 7.29
N ALA A 30 -10.58 -1.73 6.11
CA ALA A 30 -11.52 -2.46 5.27
C ALA A 30 -11.89 -3.85 5.82
N GLY A 31 -11.16 -4.34 6.82
CA GLY A 31 -11.41 -5.60 7.51
C GLY A 31 -10.46 -6.73 7.14
N ALA A 32 -9.38 -6.47 6.41
CA ALA A 32 -8.37 -7.49 6.10
C ALA A 32 -7.71 -7.99 7.40
N ARG A 33 -7.46 -9.30 7.50
CA ARG A 33 -6.86 -9.94 8.68
C ARG A 33 -5.74 -10.90 8.30
N GLY A 34 -4.73 -11.00 9.16
CA GLY A 34 -3.59 -11.91 8.99
C GLY A 34 -2.90 -11.71 7.64
N LYS A 35 -2.79 -12.79 6.87
CA LYS A 35 -2.12 -12.80 5.55
C LYS A 35 -2.85 -11.97 4.48
N LEU A 36 -4.14 -11.68 4.66
CA LEU A 36 -4.89 -10.84 3.71
C LEU A 36 -4.42 -9.39 3.75
N ILE A 37 -3.92 -8.89 4.89
CA ILE A 37 -3.44 -7.51 4.99
C ILE A 37 -2.30 -7.28 4.01
N GLU A 38 -1.31 -8.18 3.98
CA GLU A 38 -0.16 -8.07 3.10
C GLU A 38 -0.57 -8.20 1.64
N LYS A 39 -1.37 -9.22 1.29
CA LYS A 39 -1.86 -9.41 -0.09
C LYS A 39 -2.64 -8.21 -0.62
N VAL A 40 -3.61 -7.72 0.15
CA VAL A 40 -4.45 -6.58 -0.26
C VAL A 40 -3.61 -5.30 -0.38
N THR A 41 -2.69 -5.08 0.55
CA THR A 41 -1.76 -3.94 0.51
C THR A 41 -0.90 -3.97 -0.75
N GLU A 42 -0.33 -5.13 -1.07
CA GLU A 42 0.58 -5.31 -2.21
C GLU A 42 -0.16 -5.12 -3.53
N ILE A 43 -1.36 -5.69 -3.68
CA ILE A 43 -2.20 -5.51 -4.87
C ILE A 43 -2.61 -4.03 -5.03
N MET A 44 -3.06 -3.35 -3.97
CA MET A 44 -3.42 -1.92 -4.06
C MET A 44 -2.26 -1.03 -4.49
N ILE A 45 -1.03 -1.32 -4.02
CA ILE A 45 0.17 -0.57 -4.41
C ILE A 45 0.53 -0.87 -5.87
N GLN A 46 0.47 -2.13 -6.29
CA GLN A 46 0.74 -2.53 -7.68
C GLN A 46 -0.25 -1.89 -8.66
N GLU A 47 -1.54 -1.84 -8.31
CA GLU A 47 -2.59 -1.20 -9.11
C GLU A 47 -2.59 0.33 -8.99
N LYS A 48 -1.82 0.89 -8.04
CA LYS A 48 -1.87 2.30 -7.63
C LYS A 48 -3.29 2.77 -7.23
N ASP A 49 -4.17 1.85 -6.83
CA ASP A 49 -5.53 2.13 -6.37
C ASP A 49 -5.67 1.88 -4.87
N VAL A 50 -5.05 2.77 -4.11
CA VAL A 50 -5.04 2.73 -2.64
C VAL A 50 -6.33 3.36 -2.10
N LYS A 51 -7.46 2.69 -2.33
CA LYS A 51 -8.79 3.15 -1.89
C LYS A 51 -9.50 2.09 -1.04
N PHE A 52 -10.33 2.57 -0.11
CA PHE A 52 -11.10 1.71 0.78
C PHE A 52 -12.07 0.77 0.04
N LEU A 53 -12.72 1.24 -1.02
CA LEU A 53 -13.60 0.42 -1.85
C LEU A 53 -12.83 -0.73 -2.51
N ARG A 54 -11.67 -0.42 -3.11
CA ARG A 54 -10.81 -1.42 -3.73
C ARG A 54 -10.32 -2.45 -2.72
N ALA A 55 -9.91 -2.01 -1.53
CA ALA A 55 -9.53 -2.91 -0.44
C ALA A 55 -10.66 -3.91 -0.09
N LYS A 56 -11.92 -3.45 -0.02
CA LYS A 56 -13.07 -4.33 0.23
C LYS A 56 -13.33 -5.31 -0.90
N GLU A 57 -13.15 -4.91 -2.15
CA GLU A 57 -13.25 -5.81 -3.31
C GLU A 57 -12.20 -6.90 -3.25
N LEU A 58 -10.94 -6.53 -3.06
CA LEU A 58 -9.81 -7.45 -2.96
C LEU A 58 -9.97 -8.45 -1.80
N ILE A 59 -10.47 -8.01 -0.66
CA ILE A 59 -10.77 -8.92 0.46
C ILE A 59 -11.80 -9.97 0.01
N LYS A 60 -12.88 -9.58 -0.68
CA LYS A 60 -13.90 -10.53 -1.17
C LYS A 60 -13.39 -11.46 -2.26
N GLU A 61 -12.47 -10.99 -3.11
CA GLU A 61 -11.85 -11.80 -4.15
C GLU A 61 -10.88 -12.83 -3.58
N LEU A 62 -10.14 -12.47 -2.53
CA LEU A 62 -9.13 -13.33 -1.90
C LEU A 62 -9.67 -14.25 -0.79
N ASP A 63 -10.86 -13.99 -0.28
CA ASP A 63 -11.56 -14.81 0.74
C ASP A 63 -12.46 -15.91 0.11
N LYS A 64 -12.50 -15.98 -1.23
CA LYS A 64 -13.09 -17.11 -1.98
C LYS A 64 -12.08 -18.24 -2.15
#